data_AF-A0A1B8HPU1-F1
#
_entry.id   AF-A0A1B8HPU1-F1
#
_cell.length_a   1.000
_cell.length_b   1.000
_cell.length_c   1.000
_cell.angle_alpha   90.00
_cell.angle_beta   90.00
_cell.angle_gamma   90.00
#
_symmetry.space_group_name_H-M   'P 1'
#
loop_
_entity.id
_entity.type
_entity.pdbx_description
1 polymer ?
#
loop_
_entity_poly.entity_id
_entity_poly.type
_entity_poly.pdbx_seq_one_letter_code
_entity_poly.pdbx_strand_id
1 'polypeptide(L)' 'MAKYNLLPGHRQHLDNTMEINEELQALLIPLLTAVENEAETDTHLMLRAVQRIVISQSDELIQLKTDLTI' A
#
# COMPACT_ATOMS: atom_id res chain seq x y z
N MET A 1 -21.38 15.81 -9.29
CA MET A 1 -20.20 14.95 -9.59
C MET A 1 -20.70 13.73 -10.35
N ALA A 2 -20.08 13.39 -11.48
CA ALA A 2 -20.48 12.21 -12.24
C ALA A 2 -20.07 10.95 -11.46
N LYS A 3 -21.01 10.06 -11.16
CA LYS A 3 -20.72 8.72 -10.62
C LYS A 3 -19.97 7.94 -11.70
N TYR A 4 -18.68 7.73 -11.52
CA TYR A 4 -17.93 6.79 -12.34
C TYR A 4 -18.34 5.38 -11.95
N ASN A 5 -19.31 4.81 -12.69
CA ASN A 5 -19.58 3.39 -12.62
C ASN A 5 -18.39 2.65 -13.21
N LEU A 6 -17.48 2.19 -12.35
CA LEU A 6 -16.38 1.34 -12.78
C LEU A 6 -16.95 0.06 -13.41
N LEU A 7 -16.43 -0.25 -14.60
CA LEU A 7 -16.62 -1.57 -15.20
C LEU A 7 -16.14 -2.63 -14.20
N PRO A 8 -16.80 -3.81 -14.11
CA PRO A 8 -16.46 -4.85 -13.15
C PRO A 8 -14.97 -5.22 -13.10
N GLY A 9 -14.29 -5.22 -14.26
CA GLY A 9 -12.85 -5.46 -14.34
C GLY A 9 -12.00 -4.44 -13.58
N HIS A 10 -12.37 -3.16 -13.59
CA HIS A 10 -11.63 -2.13 -12.86
C HIS A 10 -11.80 -2.25 -11.34
N ARG A 11 -12.96 -2.73 -10.87
CA ARG A 11 -13.15 -3.04 -9.44
C ARG A 11 -12.26 -4.19 -9.00
N GLN A 12 -12.20 -5.27 -9.77
CA GLN A 12 -11.29 -6.39 -9.47
C GLN A 12 -9.83 -5.95 -9.45
N HIS A 13 -9.41 -5.08 -10.38
CA HIS A 13 -8.05 -4.54 -10.36
C HIS A 13 -7.78 -3.68 -9.11
N LEU A 14 -8.75 -2.89 -8.66
CA LEU A 14 -8.62 -2.11 -7.43
C LEU A 14 -8.49 -3.02 -6.20
N ASP A 15 -9.37 -4.02 -6.08
CA ASP A 15 -9.32 -4.98 -4.97
C ASP A 15 -7.98 -5.74 -4.94
N ASN A 16 -7.53 -6.27 -6.09
CA ASN A 16 -6.22 -6.93 -6.18
C ASN A 16 -5.06 -5.99 -5.80
N THR A 17 -5.13 -4.71 -6.18
CA THR A 17 -4.09 -3.73 -5.86
C THR A 17 -4.05 -3.44 -4.35
N MET A 18 -5.22 -3.41 -3.70
CA MET A 18 -5.31 -3.27 -2.24
C MET A 18 -4.71 -4.48 -1.53
N GLU A 19 -5.06 -5.70 -1.95
CA GLU A 19 -4.52 -6.94 -1.38
C GLU A 19 -2.98 -6.98 -1.48
N ILE A 20 -2.42 -6.65 -2.65
CA ILE A 20 -0.96 -6.57 -2.83
C ILE A 20 -0.33 -5.52 -1.91
N ASN A 21 -0.98 -4.37 -1.74
CA ASN A 21 -0.46 -3.33 -0.85
C ASN A 21 -0.46 -3.80 0.62
N GLU A 22 -1.52 -4.49 1.06
CA GLU A 22 -1.59 -5.11 2.40
C GLU A 22 -0.47 -6.15 2.60
N GLU A 23 -0.22 -7.00 1.61
CA GLU A 23 0.88 -7.97 1.63
C GLU A 23 2.25 -7.28 1.72
N LEU A 24 2.47 -6.21 0.96
CA LEU A 24 3.71 -5.42 1.05
C LEU A 24 3.90 -4.82 2.44
N GLN A 25 2.85 -4.26 3.06
CA GLN A 25 2.94 -3.75 4.43
C GLN A 25 3.29 -4.87 5.42
N ALA A 26 2.66 -6.04 5.29
CA ALA A 26 2.91 -7.19 6.14
C ALA A 26 4.36 -7.71 6.02
N LEU A 27 4.94 -7.67 4.81
CA LEU A 27 6.33 -8.06 4.55
C LEU A 27 7.34 -7.00 5.04
N LEU A 28 7.00 -5.72 4.95
CA LEU A 28 7.91 -4.64 5.35
C LEU A 28 8.15 -4.60 6.86
N ILE A 29 7.18 -4.98 7.69
CA ILE A 29 7.33 -5.02 9.16
C ILE A 29 8.48 -5.94 9.60
N PRO A 30 8.51 -7.24 9.27
CA PRO A 30 9.62 -8.11 9.67
C PRO A 30 10.94 -7.72 9.00
N LEU A 31 10.92 -7.19 7.77
CA LEU A 31 12.13 -6.70 7.11
C LEU A 31 12.72 -5.50 7.86
N LEU A 32 11.89 -4.56 8.32
CA LEU A 32 12.32 -3.44 9.17
C LEU A 32 12.96 -3.92 10.47
N THR A 33 12.32 -4.87 11.15
CA THR A 33 12.86 -5.47 12.37
C THR A 33 14.21 -6.16 12.14
N ALA A 34 14.37 -6.85 11.01
CA ALA A 34 15.63 -7.52 10.66
C ALA A 34 16.74 -6.50 10.40
N VAL A 35 16.47 -5.46 9.60
CA VAL A 35 17.50 -4.48 9.22
C VAL A 35 17.84 -3.49 10.34
N GLU A 36 16.94 -3.25 11.31
CA GLU A 36 17.22 -2.35 12.45
C GLU A 36 18.39 -2.83 13.31
N ASN A 37 18.61 -4.15 13.38
CA ASN A 37 19.64 -4.76 14.22
C ASN A 37 20.90 -5.18 13.45
N GLU A 38 20.76 -5.46 12.14
CA GLU A 38 21.82 -6.16 11.38
C GLU A 38 22.35 -5.36 10.17
N ALA A 39 21.69 -4.27 9.77
CA ALA A 39 22.06 -3.53 8.57
C ALA A 39 22.64 -2.13 8.85
N GLU A 40 23.28 -1.57 7.83
CA GLU A 40 23.73 -0.18 7.84
C GLU A 40 22.54 0.79 7.96
N THR A 41 22.77 1.92 8.63
CA THR A 41 21.73 2.93 8.89
C THR A 41 20.99 3.37 7.63
N ASP A 42 21.70 3.51 6.51
CA ASP A 42 21.11 3.91 5.23
C ASP A 42 20.09 2.87 4.72
N THR A 43 20.38 1.57 4.88
CA THR A 43 19.47 0.48 4.48
C THR A 43 18.17 0.54 5.29
N HIS A 44 18.29 0.74 6.61
CA HIS A 44 17.12 0.89 7.47
C HIS A 44 16.30 2.15 7.11
N LEU A 45 16.96 3.28 6.82
CA LEU A 45 16.28 4.51 6.41
C LEU A 45 15.56 4.37 5.05
N MET A 46 16.19 3.71 4.07
CA MET A 46 15.57 3.40 2.79
C MET A 46 14.32 2.54 2.96
N LEU A 47 14.40 1.48 3.77
CA LEU A 47 13.27 0.59 4.00
C LEU A 47 12.13 1.30 4.75
N ARG A 48 12.45 2.18 5.70
CA ARG A 48 11.45 3.05 6.36
C ARG A 48 10.79 4.01 5.38
N ALA A 49 11.51 4.52 4.39
CA ALA A 49 10.93 5.34 3.34
C ALA A 49 9.96 4.54 2.47
N VAL A 50 10.33 3.31 2.09
CA VAL A 50 9.43 2.39 1.36
C VAL A 50 8.16 2.11 2.16
N GLN A 51 8.27 1.84 3.47
CA GLN A 51 7.09 1.65 4.33
C GLN A 51 6.13 2.85 4.30
N ARG A 52 6.67 4.08 4.37
CA ARG A 52 5.84 5.29 4.30
C ARG A 52 5.12 5.42 2.95
N ILE A 53 5.79 5.08 1.86
CA ILE A 53 5.20 5.11 0.50
C ILE A 53 4.04 4.11 0.41
N VAL A 54 4.24 2.89 0.89
CA VAL A 54 3.21 1.84 0.81
C VAL A 54 1.99 2.21 1.67
N ILE A 55 2.19 2.74 2.87
CA ILE A 55 1.09 3.23 3.73
C ILE A 55 0.33 4.37 3.03
N SER A 56 1.04 5.36 2.50
CA SER A 56 0.40 6.47 1.77
C SER A 56 -0.42 5.99 0.58
N GLN A 57 0.09 5.00 -0.16
CA GLN A 57 -0.64 4.38 -1.27
C GLN A 57 -1.90 3.66 -0.77
N SER A 58 -1.84 2.97 0.38
CA SER A 58 -3.01 2.34 1.00
C SER A 58 -4.11 3.35 1.28
N ASP A 59 -3.77 4.50 1.86
CA ASP A 59 -4.73 5.57 2.17
C ASP A 59 -5.41 6.09 0.90
N GLU A 60 -4.64 6.30 -0.18
CA GLU A 60 -5.18 6.72 -1.48
C GLU A 60 -6.11 5.66 -2.09
N LEU A 61 -5.76 4.37 -2.01
CA LEU A 61 -6.59 3.27 -2.51
C LEU A 61 -7.91 3.15 -1.73
N ILE A 62 -7.87 3.32 -0.40
CA ILE A 62 -9.05 3.33 0.46
C ILE A 62 -9.97 4.50 0.11
N GLN A 63 -9.40 5.69 -0.07
CA GLN A 63 -10.16 6.87 -0.48
C GLN A 63 -10.81 6.64 -1.85
N LEU A 64 -10.05 6.14 -2.82
CA LEU A 64 -10.56 5.81 -4.15
C LEU A 64 -11.72 4.80 -4.07
N LYS A 65 -11.57 3.71 -3.33
CA LYS A 65 -12.64 2.71 -3.13
C LYS A 65 -13.89 3.32 -2.49
N THR A 66 -13.72 4.22 -1.54
CA THR A 66 -14.83 4.94 -0.89
C THR A 66 -15.58 5.80 -1.90
N ASP A 67 -14.87 6.61 -2.68
CA ASP A 67 -15.44 7.50 -3.69
C ASP A 67 -16.21 6.75 -4.80
N LEU A 68 -15.85 5.50 -5.04
CA LEU A 68 -16.46 4.62 -6.04
C LEU A 68 -17.66 3.82 -5.51
N THR A 69 -17.85 3.77 -4.19
CA THR A 69 -18.92 2.98 -3.55
C THR A 69 -20.14 3.84 -3.17
N ILE A 70 -19.99 5.18 -3.11
CA ILE A 70 -21.05 6.16 -2.81
C ILE A 70 -21.83 6.56 -4.07
#